data_AF-A0A971V8R5-F1
#
_entry.id   AF-A0A971V8R5-F1
#
_cell.length_a   1.000
_cell.length_b   1.000
_cell.length_c   1.000
_cell.angle_alpha   90.00
_cell.angle_beta   90.00
_cell.angle_gamma   90.00
#
_symmetry.space_group_name_H-M   'P 1'
#
loop_
_entity.id
_entity.type
_entity.pdbx_description
1 polymer ?
#
loop_
_entity_poly.entity_id
_entity_poly.type
_entity_poly.pdbx_seq_one_letter_code
_entity_poly.pdbx_strand_id
1 'polypeptide(L)'
;MFVFSSCSGADNSNTGNNEGTDFQAIVLENNGTNLLVEPVEGSDELRSADKITVHVNDDIKLLDSQNNEINIDGIEAGDRVQIFYNGAIAESYPAQINKCYRIVRLD
;
A
#
# COMPACT_ATOMS: atom_id res chain seq x y z
N MET A 1 -26.06 18.32 -18.04
CA MET A 1 -24.88 17.69 -18.69
C MET A 1 -23.73 17.82 -17.72
N PHE A 2 -23.46 16.76 -16.96
CA PHE A 2 -22.38 16.78 -15.97
C PHE A 2 -21.09 16.42 -16.70
N VAL A 3 -20.17 17.38 -16.80
CA VAL A 3 -18.84 17.18 -17.35
C VAL A 3 -17.95 16.62 -16.25
N PHE A 4 -17.64 15.33 -16.34
CA PHE A 4 -16.58 14.74 -15.52
C PHE A 4 -15.26 14.99 -16.24
N SER A 5 -14.53 16.01 -15.79
CA SER A 5 -13.13 16.21 -16.18
C SER A 5 -12.31 15.04 -15.64
N SER A 6 -11.83 14.20 -16.56
CA SER A 6 -10.80 13.20 -16.29
C SER A 6 -9.51 13.95 -15.96
N CYS A 7 -9.12 13.94 -14.69
CA CYS A 7 -7.79 14.37 -14.30
C CYS A 7 -6.83 13.21 -14.61
N SER A 8 -5.97 13.40 -15.59
CA SER A 8 -4.82 12.56 -15.87
C SER A 8 -3.78 12.79 -14.77
N GLY A 9 -3.55 11.79 -13.93
CA GLY A 9 -2.36 11.67 -13.07
C GLY A 9 -1.36 10.77 -13.78
N ALA A 10 -0.22 11.33 -14.17
CA ALA A 10 0.92 10.60 -14.68
C ALA A 10 1.75 10.12 -13.48
N ASP A 11 2.18 8.86 -13.47
CA ASP A 11 3.60 8.59 -13.26
C ASP A 11 4.07 7.24 -13.81
N ASN A 12 5.34 7.27 -14.16
CA ASN A 12 6.07 6.41 -15.07
C ASN A 12 7.10 5.60 -14.28
N SER A 13 6.99 4.27 -14.29
CA SER A 13 8.13 3.35 -14.44
C SER A 13 7.63 1.92 -14.36
N ASN A 14 7.42 1.26 -15.50
CA ASN A 14 7.45 -0.20 -15.54
C ASN A 14 8.75 -0.62 -16.22
N THR A 15 9.84 -0.45 -15.47
CA THR A 15 11.03 -1.29 -15.67
C THR A 15 10.69 -2.65 -15.08
N GLY A 16 10.49 -3.60 -15.98
CA GLY A 16 9.79 -4.85 -15.73
C GLY A 16 10.32 -5.65 -14.55
N ASN A 17 9.38 -6.19 -13.79
CA ASN A 17 9.33 -7.59 -13.33
C ASN A 17 7.84 -7.91 -13.10
N ASN A 18 7.41 -9.13 -13.41
CA ASN A 18 6.00 -9.55 -13.40
C ASN A 18 5.46 -9.71 -11.96
N GLU A 19 5.38 -8.63 -11.17
CA GLU A 19 5.09 -8.68 -9.74
C GLU A 19 4.11 -7.57 -9.30
N GLY A 20 2.81 -7.76 -9.58
CA GLY A 20 1.72 -7.06 -8.88
C GLY A 20 1.55 -5.56 -9.14
N THR A 21 0.52 -4.99 -8.49
CA THR A 21 0.30 -3.54 -8.36
C THR A 21 0.97 -3.07 -7.06
N ASP A 22 1.47 -1.85 -7.02
CA ASP A 22 2.02 -1.28 -5.79
C ASP A 22 1.63 0.18 -5.58
N PHE A 23 1.60 0.59 -4.32
CA PHE A 23 1.29 1.96 -3.94
C PHE A 23 2.02 2.36 -2.67
N GLN A 24 2.15 3.67 -2.48
CA GLN A 24 2.75 4.24 -1.29
C GLN A 24 1.67 4.75 -0.35
N ALA A 25 1.90 4.56 0.95
CA ALA A 25 0.95 4.94 1.98
C ALA A 25 1.68 5.34 3.26
N ILE A 26 0.98 6.07 4.12
CA ILE A 26 1.41 6.38 5.48
C ILE A 26 0.74 5.38 6.42
N VAL A 27 1.52 4.78 7.32
CA VAL A 27 0.98 3.87 8.34
C VAL A 27 0.26 4.70 9.39
N LEU A 28 -1.04 4.43 9.56
CA LEU A 28 -1.86 5.05 10.60
C LEU A 28 -1.82 4.22 11.89
N GLU A 29 -1.82 2.89 11.75
CA GLU A 29 -1.86 1.97 12.90
C GLU A 29 -1.22 0.62 12.52
N ASN A 30 -0.47 0.04 13.46
CA ASN A 30 0.08 -1.29 13.35
C ASN A 30 -0.53 -2.21 14.42
N ASN A 31 -1.27 -3.24 13.97
CA ASN A 31 -1.92 -4.23 14.84
C ASN A 31 -1.14 -5.55 14.93
N GLY A 32 0.08 -5.64 14.40
CA GLY A 32 0.93 -6.83 14.40
C GLY A 32 0.55 -7.88 13.34
N THR A 33 -0.73 -8.03 13.03
CA THR A 33 -1.18 -8.87 11.89
C THR A 33 -1.67 -8.04 10.71
N ASN A 34 -2.07 -6.80 10.95
CA ASN A 34 -2.65 -5.92 9.95
C ASN A 34 -2.08 -4.50 10.11
N LEU A 35 -1.88 -3.81 8.99
CA LEU A 35 -1.51 -2.40 8.96
C LEU A 35 -2.71 -1.60 8.46
N LEU A 36 -3.12 -0.58 9.21
CA LEU A 36 -4.01 0.45 8.70
C LEU A 36 -3.15 1.52 8.06
N VAL A 37 -3.37 1.79 6.78
CA VAL A 37 -2.59 2.76 6.02
C VAL A 37 -3.50 3.74 5.28
N GLU A 38 -2.95 4.92 5.03
CA GLU A 38 -3.55 5.97 4.22
C GLU A 38 -2.73 6.14 2.94
N PRO A 39 -3.27 5.81 1.75
CA PRO A 39 -2.55 6.02 0.50
C PRO A 39 -2.16 7.48 0.31
N VAL A 40 -0.99 7.73 -0.27
CA VAL A 40 -0.53 9.11 -0.53
C VAL A 40 -1.42 9.82 -1.55
N GLU A 41 -1.51 11.15 -1.49
CA GLU A 41 -2.28 11.92 -2.46
C GLU A 41 -1.85 11.61 -3.91
N GLY A 42 -2.82 11.35 -4.78
CA GLY A 42 -2.60 11.00 -6.19
C GLY A 42 -2.45 9.51 -6.48
N SER A 43 -2.45 8.64 -5.45
CA SER A 43 -2.52 7.18 -5.63
C SER A 43 -3.88 6.74 -6.17
N ASP A 44 -3.89 5.71 -7.03
CA ASP A 44 -5.12 5.15 -7.61
C ASP A 44 -5.99 4.47 -6.55
N GLU A 45 -5.38 3.97 -5.48
CA GLU A 45 -6.02 3.30 -4.35
C GLU A 45 -6.96 4.24 -3.58
N LEU A 46 -6.72 5.56 -3.62
CA LEU A 46 -7.64 6.56 -3.07
C LEU A 46 -9.01 6.56 -3.75
N ARG A 47 -9.12 6.01 -4.96
CA ARG A 47 -10.41 5.81 -5.63
C ARG A 47 -11.26 4.75 -4.92
N SER A 48 -10.62 3.83 -4.19
CA SER A 48 -11.28 2.81 -3.38
C SER A 48 -11.55 3.32 -1.96
N ALA A 49 -10.52 3.78 -1.24
CA ALA A 49 -10.67 4.40 0.08
C ALA A 49 -9.43 5.21 0.49
N ASP A 50 -9.63 6.21 1.34
CA ASP A 50 -8.58 6.93 2.07
C ASP A 50 -7.93 6.06 3.16
N LYS A 51 -8.63 5.03 3.65
CA LYS A 51 -8.14 4.10 4.66
C LYS A 51 -8.19 2.67 4.16
N ILE A 52 -7.04 2.01 4.19
CA ILE A 52 -6.87 0.65 3.71
C ILE A 52 -6.23 -0.20 4.80
N THR A 53 -6.88 -1.29 5.18
CA THR A 53 -6.29 -2.33 6.01
C THR A 53 -5.56 -3.34 5.12
N VAL A 54 -4.25 -3.46 5.32
CA VAL A 54 -3.41 -4.45 4.65
C VAL A 54 -3.17 -5.61 5.60
N HIS A 55 -3.58 -6.81 5.20
CA HIS A 55 -3.27 -8.03 5.94
C HIS A 55 -1.79 -8.40 5.74
N VAL A 56 -1.09 -8.58 6.85
CA VAL A 56 0.29 -9.05 6.92
C VAL A 56 0.27 -10.48 7.47
N ASN A 57 0.88 -11.39 6.72
CA ASN A 57 1.00 -12.79 7.08
C ASN A 57 2.47 -13.20 6.98
N ASP A 58 2.79 -14.41 7.45
CA ASP A 58 4.16 -14.91 7.51
C ASP A 58 4.80 -15.10 6.12
N ASP A 59 4.01 -15.10 5.04
CA ASP A 59 4.51 -15.25 3.66
C ASP A 59 4.94 -13.91 3.03
N ILE A 60 4.62 -12.78 3.65
CA ILE A 60 4.93 -11.44 3.15
C ILE A 60 6.34 -11.01 3.58
N LYS A 61 7.11 -10.51 2.62
CA LYS A 61 8.43 -9.93 2.90
C LYS A 61 8.28 -8.50 3.39
N LEU A 62 8.75 -8.23 4.59
CA LEU A 62 8.84 -6.87 5.15
C LEU A 62 10.30 -6.41 5.06
N LEU A 63 10.54 -5.31 4.37
CA LEU A 63 11.89 -4.77 4.15
C LEU A 63 11.97 -3.31 4.63
N ASP A 64 13.16 -2.87 5.00
CA ASP A 64 13.47 -1.45 5.20
C ASP A 64 13.93 -0.76 3.90
N SER A 65 14.25 0.53 4.00
CA SER A 65 14.75 1.34 2.89
C SER A 65 16.10 0.86 2.32
N GLN A 66 16.82 0.03 3.08
CA GLN A 66 18.10 -0.56 2.72
C GLN A 66 17.96 -2.01 2.21
N ASN A 67 16.73 -2.51 2.03
CA ASN A 67 16.41 -3.91 1.69
C ASN A 67 16.84 -4.94 2.75
N ASN A 68 16.98 -4.54 4.00
CA ASN A 68 17.13 -5.49 5.09
C ASN A 68 15.75 -6.02 5.48
N GLU A 69 15.68 -7.32 5.78
CA GLU A 69 14.44 -7.93 6.28
C GLU A 69 14.16 -7.45 7.70
N ILE A 70 12.95 -6.93 7.91
CA ILE A 70 12.46 -6.42 9.19
C ILE A 70 11.22 -7.20 9.62
N ASN A 71 10.86 -7.11 10.90
CA ASN A 71 9.57 -7.59 11.37
C ASN A 71 8.53 -6.47 11.31
N ILE A 72 7.26 -6.84 11.45
CA ILE A 72 6.17 -5.87 11.50
C ILE A 72 6.33 -4.87 12.66
N ASP A 73 6.98 -5.28 13.75
CA ASP A 73 7.33 -4.39 14.87
C ASP A 73 8.29 -3.25 14.48
N GLY A 74 8.98 -3.39 13.34
CA GLY A 74 9.85 -2.35 12.77
C GLY A 74 9.10 -1.30 11.93
N ILE A 75 7.77 -1.43 11.81
CA ILE A 75 6.90 -0.49 11.12
C ILE A 75 6.05 0.23 12.17
N GLU A 76 6.19 1.53 12.29
CA GLU A 76 5.48 2.35 13.26
C GLU A 76 4.46 3.28 12.59
N ALA A 77 3.49 3.77 13.38
CA ALA A 77 2.56 4.78 12.88
C ALA A 77 3.31 6.07 12.53
N GLY A 78 3.05 6.61 11.35
CA GLY A 78 3.77 7.73 10.76
C GLY A 78 4.80 7.31 9.70
N ASP A 79 5.20 6.04 9.65
CA ASP A 79 6.12 5.55 8.63
C ASP A 79 5.48 5.58 7.25
N ARG A 80 6.28 5.92 6.24
CA ARG A 80 5.88 5.74 4.86
C ARG A 80 6.25 4.34 4.41
N VAL A 81 5.33 3.65 3.75
CA VAL A 81 5.54 2.29 3.24
C VAL A 81 5.13 2.19 1.77
N GLN A 82 5.77 1.30 1.04
CA GLN A 82 5.38 0.88 -0.29
C GLN A 82 4.86 -0.56 -0.24
N ILE A 83 3.60 -0.76 -0.62
CA ILE A 83 2.88 -2.02 -0.49
C ILE A 83 2.73 -2.63 -1.87
N PHE A 84 3.23 -3.85 -2.05
CA PHE A 84 3.09 -4.64 -3.27
C PHE A 84 1.99 -5.67 -3.07
N TYR A 85 0.99 -5.68 -3.94
CA TYR A 85 -0.21 -6.51 -3.81
C TYR A 85 -0.73 -6.95 -5.17
N ASN A 86 -1.79 -7.76 -5.18
CA ASN A 86 -2.32 -8.35 -6.40
C ASN A 86 -3.26 -7.44 -7.21
N GLY A 87 -3.38 -6.15 -6.87
CA GLY A 87 -4.31 -5.22 -7.50
C GLY A 87 -5.76 -5.33 -7.00
N ALA A 88 -6.09 -6.32 -6.17
CA ALA A 88 -7.45 -6.50 -5.65
C ALA A 88 -7.64 -5.80 -4.31
N ILE A 89 -8.59 -4.87 -4.27
CA ILE A 89 -9.03 -4.17 -3.05
C ILE A 89 -10.48 -4.56 -2.79
N ALA A 90 -10.78 -5.02 -1.59
CA ALA A 90 -12.15 -5.25 -1.16
C ALA A 90 -12.77 -3.90 -0.78
N GLU A 91 -13.84 -3.52 -1.48
CA GLU A 91 -14.57 -2.26 -1.29
C GLU A 91 -15.42 -2.30 -0.01
N SER A 92 -14.78 -2.02 1.13
CA SER A 92 -15.37 -1.81 2.46
C SER A 92 -14.84 -0.51 3.08
N TYR A 93 -15.23 -0.19 4.31
CA TYR A 93 -14.68 0.96 5.03
C TYR A 93 -14.22 0.60 6.46
N PRO A 94 -12.90 0.57 6.74
CA PRO A 94 -11.79 0.73 5.79
C PRO A 94 -11.80 -0.32 4.66
N ALA A 95 -11.21 0.01 3.51
CA ALA A 95 -11.03 -0.96 2.43
C ALA A 95 -9.99 -2.01 2.85
N GLN A 96 -9.97 -3.18 2.21
CA GLN A 96 -9.09 -4.27 2.63
C GLN A 96 -8.26 -4.84 1.49
N ILE A 97 -6.97 -5.05 1.74
CA ILE A 97 -6.07 -5.80 0.87
C ILE A 97 -5.74 -7.11 1.57
N ASN A 98 -6.29 -8.20 1.03
CA ASN A 98 -6.12 -9.54 1.58
C ASN A 98 -4.86 -10.26 1.06
N LYS A 99 -4.30 -9.79 -0.07
CA LYS A 99 -3.18 -10.46 -0.74
C LYS A 99 -2.08 -9.46 -1.07
N CYS A 100 -1.21 -9.26 -0.10
CA CYS A 100 0.06 -8.56 -0.24
C CYS A 100 1.19 -9.56 -0.48
N TYR A 101 2.26 -9.13 -1.15
CA TYR A 101 3.46 -9.92 -1.44
C TYR A 101 4.68 -9.39 -0.68
N ARG A 102 4.79 -8.06 -0.58
CA ARG A 102 5.93 -7.37 0.01
C ARG A 102 5.51 -6.00 0.52
N ILE A 103 6.09 -5.56 1.62
CA ILE A 103 5.99 -4.19 2.10
C ILE A 103 7.40 -3.68 2.34
N VAL A 104 7.69 -2.47 1.87
CA VAL A 104 8.98 -1.80 2.05
C VAL A 104 8.77 -0.52 2.83
N ARG A 105 9.41 -0.37 3.99
CA ARG A 105 9.42 0.89 4.74
C ARG A 105 10.36 1.88 4.05
N LEU A 106 9.82 3.06 3.74
CA LEU A 106 10.54 4.17 3.15
C LEU A 106 10.90 5.14 4.30
N ASP A 107 12.18 5.19 4.67
CA ASP A 107 12.72 6.15 5.65
C ASP A 107 12.79 7.59 5.09
#